data_AF-A0A376U0I6-F1
#
_entry.id   AF-A0A376U0I6-F1
#
_cell.length_a   1.000
_cell.length_b   1.000
_cell.length_c   1.000
_cell.angle_alpha   90.00
_cell.angle_beta   90.00
_cell.angle_gamma   90.00
#
_symmetry.space_group_name_H-M   'P 1'
#
loop_
_entity.id
_entity.type
_entity.pdbx_description
1 polymer ?
#
loop_
_entity_poly.entity_id
_entity_poly.type
_entity_poly.pdbx_seq_one_letter_code
_entity_poly.pdbx_strand_id
1 'polypeptide(L)'
;MRTNDRFGRAEPDVAALAELAALQLLPRLNDGLVITQGFIGSENKGRTTTLGRGGSDYTAALLAEALHASRVDIWTDVPGIYTTDPRVVSAAKRIDEIAFAEAAEMATFGAKVLHPATLLPAVRSDIPVFVGSSKDPRAGGTLVCNKTENPPLFARWRFVAIRLCSLCTA
;
A
#
# COMPACT_ATOMS: atom_id res chain seq x y z
N MET A 1 -15.18 -9.15 -2.95
CA MET A 1 -14.66 -7.86 -3.47
C MET A 1 -15.62 -7.32 -4.53
N ARG A 2 -16.61 -6.52 -4.13
CA ARG A 2 -17.61 -5.94 -5.06
C ARG A 2 -17.03 -4.67 -5.69
N THR A 3 -17.19 -4.51 -7.00
CA THR A 3 -16.70 -3.34 -7.74
C THR A 3 -17.73 -2.84 -8.75
N ASN A 4 -17.47 -1.69 -9.37
CA ASN A 4 -18.17 -1.28 -10.59
C ASN A 4 -17.71 -2.09 -11.83
N ASP A 5 -18.29 -1.80 -13.00
CA ASP A 5 -18.02 -2.48 -14.28
C ASP A 5 -16.90 -1.81 -15.12
N ARG A 6 -16.02 -1.03 -14.49
CA ARG A 6 -14.85 -0.43 -15.15
C ARG A 6 -13.72 -1.46 -15.26
N PHE A 7 -13.82 -2.37 -16.21
CA PHE A 7 -12.85 -3.45 -16.42
C PHE A 7 -11.40 -2.92 -16.58
N GLY A 8 -10.43 -3.63 -15.99
CA GLY A 8 -9.02 -3.26 -15.98
C GLY A 8 -8.62 -2.33 -14.83
N ARG A 9 -9.52 -1.47 -14.34
CA ARG A 9 -9.31 -0.52 -13.24
C ARG A 9 -10.61 -0.29 -12.47
N ALA A 10 -11.20 -1.38 -12.00
CA ALA A 10 -12.51 -1.33 -11.35
C ALA A 10 -12.40 -0.63 -9.99
N GLU A 11 -13.42 0.16 -9.67
CA GLU A 11 -13.48 0.89 -8.41
C GLU A 11 -14.25 0.05 -7.38
N PRO A 12 -13.67 -0.21 -6.19
CA PRO A 12 -14.31 -1.01 -5.17
C PRO A 12 -15.47 -0.27 -4.52
N ASP A 13 -16.58 -0.98 -4.30
CA ASP A 13 -17.68 -0.50 -3.47
C ASP A 13 -17.35 -0.83 -2.00
N VAL A 14 -16.90 0.18 -1.26
CA VAL A 14 -16.42 0.03 0.12
C VAL A 14 -17.56 -0.41 1.06
N ALA A 15 -18.77 0.10 0.86
CA ALA A 15 -19.92 -0.25 1.69
C ALA A 15 -20.32 -1.71 1.47
N ALA A 16 -20.48 -2.11 0.21
CA ALA A 16 -20.79 -3.50 -0.12
C ALA A 16 -19.65 -4.45 0.29
N LEU A 17 -18.40 -4.01 0.23
CA LEU A 17 -17.27 -4.81 0.69
C LEU A 17 -17.34 -5.08 2.20
N ALA A 18 -17.60 -4.06 3.01
CA ALA A 18 -17.73 -4.20 4.47
C ALA A 18 -18.86 -5.17 4.84
N GLU A 19 -20.04 -5.00 4.22
CA GLU A 19 -21.20 -5.88 4.46
C GLU A 19 -20.89 -7.34 4.07
N LEU A 20 -20.37 -7.57 2.86
CA LEU A 20 -20.05 -8.92 2.39
C LEU A 20 -18.90 -9.57 3.17
N ALA A 21 -17.91 -8.78 3.61
CA ALA A 21 -16.83 -9.28 4.45
C ALA A 21 -17.36 -9.73 5.81
N ALA A 22 -18.22 -8.94 6.46
CA ALA A 22 -18.85 -9.33 7.71
C ALA A 22 -19.73 -10.58 7.57
N LEU A 23 -20.50 -10.69 6.47
CA LEU A 23 -21.41 -11.81 6.26
C LEU A 23 -20.72 -13.12 5.89
N GLN A 24 -19.63 -13.06 5.11
CA GLN A 24 -19.04 -14.27 4.49
C GLN A 24 -17.60 -14.55 4.89
N LEU A 25 -16.79 -13.50 5.08
CA LEU A 25 -15.36 -13.64 5.34
C LEU A 25 -15.06 -13.75 6.84
N LEU A 26 -15.70 -12.90 7.66
CA LEU A 26 -15.50 -12.89 9.12
C LEU A 26 -15.84 -14.23 9.79
N PRO A 27 -16.93 -14.94 9.44
CA PRO A 27 -17.18 -16.27 9.98
C PRO A 27 -16.05 -17.26 9.68
N ARG A 28 -15.47 -17.19 8.47
CA ARG A 28 -14.37 -18.09 8.07
C ARG A 28 -13.06 -17.76 8.77
N LEU A 29 -12.83 -16.50 9.10
CA LEU A 29 -11.70 -16.08 9.93
C LEU A 29 -11.83 -16.58 11.37
N ASN A 30 -13.05 -16.68 11.90
CA ASN A 30 -13.28 -17.28 13.22
C ASN A 30 -13.02 -18.79 13.24
N ASP A 31 -13.23 -19.47 12.11
CA ASP A 31 -12.94 -20.91 11.96
C ASP A 31 -11.44 -21.19 11.80
N GLY A 32 -10.66 -20.23 11.30
CA GLY A 32 -9.21 -20.34 11.17
C GLY A 32 -8.58 -19.46 10.09
N LEU A 33 -7.43 -19.89 9.58
CA LEU A 33 -6.67 -19.14 8.57
C LEU A 33 -7.39 -19.15 7.21
N VAL A 34 -7.62 -17.96 6.66
CA VAL A 34 -8.20 -17.79 5.32
C VAL A 34 -7.13 -17.33 4.33
N ILE A 35 -7.00 -18.05 3.22
CA ILE A 35 -6.17 -17.67 2.08
C ILE A 35 -7.09 -17.24 0.95
N THR A 36 -6.87 -16.03 0.41
CA THR A 36 -7.69 -15.47 -0.67
C THR A 36 -6.83 -14.76 -1.71
N GLN A 37 -7.42 -14.47 -2.87
CA GLN A 37 -6.75 -13.79 -3.97
C GLN A 37 -6.79 -12.27 -3.78
N GLY A 38 -5.73 -11.59 -4.21
CA GLY A 38 -5.71 -10.14 -4.41
C GLY A 38 -6.06 -9.76 -5.87
N PHE A 39 -6.06 -8.46 -6.16
CA PHE A 39 -6.17 -7.86 -7.49
C PHE A 39 -7.52 -8.00 -8.22
N ILE A 40 -8.29 -9.04 -7.93
CA ILE A 40 -9.56 -9.36 -8.61
C ILE A 40 -10.79 -8.92 -7.80
N GLY A 41 -11.90 -8.74 -8.52
CA GLY A 41 -13.21 -8.48 -7.95
C GLY A 41 -14.34 -8.99 -8.83
N SER A 42 -15.57 -8.64 -8.48
CA SER A 42 -16.76 -8.95 -9.26
C SER A 42 -17.71 -7.76 -9.28
N GLU A 43 -18.26 -7.44 -10.46
CA GLU A 43 -19.30 -6.40 -10.58
C GLU A 43 -20.71 -6.95 -10.30
N ASN A 44 -21.73 -6.10 -10.35
CA ASN A 44 -23.09 -6.45 -9.93
C ASN A 44 -23.72 -7.62 -10.71
N LYS A 45 -23.44 -7.74 -12.02
CA LYS A 45 -23.90 -8.86 -12.86
C LYS A 45 -23.01 -10.10 -12.77
N GLY A 46 -22.05 -10.13 -11.84
CA GLY A 46 -21.20 -11.29 -11.54
C GLY A 46 -19.97 -11.46 -12.44
N ARG A 47 -19.71 -10.54 -13.38
CA ARG A 47 -18.49 -10.62 -14.21
C ARG A 47 -17.25 -10.28 -13.38
N THR A 48 -16.15 -10.96 -13.67
CA THR A 48 -14.85 -10.71 -13.03
C THR A 48 -14.29 -9.35 -13.44
N THR A 49 -13.74 -8.63 -12.47
CA THR A 49 -13.07 -7.35 -12.64
C THR A 49 -11.68 -7.38 -12.03
N THR A 50 -10.87 -6.37 -12.34
CA THR A 50 -9.52 -6.21 -11.79
C THR A 50 -9.31 -4.78 -11.31
N LEU A 51 -8.58 -4.61 -10.22
CA LEU A 51 -8.33 -3.32 -9.57
C LEU A 51 -7.19 -2.51 -10.21
N GLY A 52 -6.48 -3.09 -11.18
CA GLY A 52 -5.37 -2.44 -11.86
C GLY A 52 -4.02 -2.63 -11.14
N ARG A 53 -3.01 -1.85 -11.53
CA ARG A 53 -1.64 -1.98 -11.02
C ARG A 53 -1.61 -1.78 -9.50
N GLY A 54 -0.93 -2.68 -8.78
CA GLY A 54 -0.90 -2.67 -7.31
C GLY A 54 -2.20 -3.21 -6.68
N GLY A 55 -3.07 -3.85 -7.46
CA GLY A 55 -4.37 -4.30 -6.97
C GLY A 55 -4.31 -5.34 -5.84
N SER A 56 -3.22 -6.10 -5.70
CA SER A 56 -3.04 -7.01 -4.55
C SER A 56 -2.81 -6.24 -3.26
N ASP A 57 -1.91 -5.26 -3.25
CA ASP A 57 -1.69 -4.37 -2.10
C ASP A 57 -2.96 -3.61 -1.77
N TYR A 58 -3.68 -3.15 -2.80
CA TYR A 58 -4.95 -2.46 -2.62
C TYR A 58 -6.01 -3.37 -2.01
N THR A 59 -6.05 -4.64 -2.42
CA THR A 59 -6.96 -5.64 -1.85
C THR A 59 -6.66 -5.87 -0.36
N ALA A 60 -5.38 -5.98 0.01
CA ALA A 60 -4.98 -6.14 1.40
C ALA A 60 -5.46 -4.95 2.26
N ALA A 61 -5.25 -3.72 1.79
CA ALA A 61 -5.71 -2.52 2.48
C ALA A 61 -7.25 -2.44 2.57
N LEU A 62 -7.96 -2.77 1.50
CA LEU A 62 -9.44 -2.76 1.46
C LEU A 62 -10.05 -3.80 2.41
N LEU A 63 -9.50 -5.01 2.44
CA LEU A 63 -9.98 -6.05 3.36
C LEU A 63 -9.65 -5.71 4.80
N ALA A 64 -8.49 -5.13 5.06
CA ALA A 64 -8.11 -4.65 6.38
C ALA A 64 -9.06 -3.55 6.89
N GLU A 65 -9.39 -2.57 6.05
CA GLU A 65 -10.41 -1.57 6.35
C GLU A 65 -11.77 -2.22 6.67
N ALA A 66 -12.23 -3.13 5.78
CA ALA A 66 -13.53 -3.78 5.90
C ALA A 66 -13.66 -4.68 7.15
N LEU A 67 -12.55 -5.22 7.66
CA LEU A 67 -12.50 -6.11 8.82
C LEU A 67 -11.96 -5.43 10.08
N HIS A 68 -11.68 -4.12 10.03
CA HIS A 68 -11.03 -3.38 11.12
C HIS A 68 -9.75 -4.07 11.63
N ALA A 69 -8.91 -4.52 10.71
CA ALA A 69 -7.66 -5.20 11.06
C ALA A 69 -6.71 -4.24 11.80
N SER A 70 -5.91 -4.80 12.71
CA SER A 70 -4.96 -4.03 13.51
C SER A 70 -3.69 -3.62 12.74
N ARG A 71 -3.36 -4.30 11.64
CA ARG A 71 -2.20 -4.03 10.78
C ARG A 71 -2.32 -4.71 9.43
N VAL A 72 -1.66 -4.17 8.41
CA VAL A 72 -1.43 -4.82 7.11
C VAL A 72 0.06 -5.09 6.93
N ASP A 73 0.43 -6.32 6.56
CA ASP A 73 1.81 -6.69 6.26
C ASP A 73 2.00 -6.89 4.76
N ILE A 74 2.76 -6.00 4.12
CA ILE A 74 3.14 -6.10 2.71
C ILE A 74 4.54 -6.69 2.61
N TRP A 75 4.62 -7.92 2.12
CA TRP A 75 5.86 -8.66 1.93
C TRP A 75 6.34 -8.54 0.48
N THR A 76 7.48 -7.88 0.29
CA THR A 76 8.10 -7.60 -1.01
C THR A 76 9.50 -8.22 -1.08
N ASP A 77 10.33 -7.83 -2.05
CA ASP A 77 11.72 -8.28 -2.20
C ASP A 77 12.75 -7.37 -1.50
N VAL A 78 12.33 -6.20 -1.01
CA VAL A 78 13.16 -5.24 -0.27
C VAL A 78 12.84 -5.21 1.24
N PRO A 79 13.84 -5.11 2.12
CA PRO A 79 13.64 -5.12 3.59
C PRO A 79 13.23 -3.73 4.12
N GLY A 80 12.09 -3.23 3.64
CA GLY A 80 11.52 -1.94 4.01
C GLY A 80 11.87 -0.80 3.06
N ILE A 81 11.57 0.42 3.50
CA ILE A 81 11.80 1.68 2.82
C ILE A 81 13.12 2.27 3.33
N TYR A 82 13.95 2.73 2.40
CA TYR A 82 15.25 3.32 2.67
C TYR A 82 15.25 4.81 2.33
N THR A 83 16.14 5.58 2.95
CA THR A 83 16.29 7.03 2.69
C THR A 83 16.56 7.36 1.23
N THR A 84 17.15 6.42 0.48
CA THR A 84 17.35 6.46 -0.97
C THR A 84 17.55 5.03 -1.47
N ASP A 85 17.66 4.81 -2.78
CA ASP A 85 17.90 3.46 -3.33
C ASP A 85 19.25 2.91 -2.82
N PRO A 86 19.26 1.83 -2.02
CA PRO A 86 20.50 1.25 -1.49
C PRO A 86 21.40 0.65 -2.57
N ARG A 87 20.87 0.41 -3.78
CA ARG A 87 21.64 -0.04 -4.94
C ARG A 87 22.45 1.11 -5.57
N VAL A 88 22.04 2.35 -5.32
CA VAL A 88 22.71 3.56 -5.81
C VAL A 88 23.61 4.16 -4.73
N VAL A 89 23.16 4.19 -3.48
CA VAL A 89 23.90 4.77 -2.35
C VAL A 89 24.04 3.73 -1.24
N SER A 90 25.25 3.23 -1.03
CA SER A 90 25.55 2.22 0.00
C SER A 90 25.32 2.70 1.43
N ALA A 91 25.37 4.02 1.66
CA ALA A 91 25.08 4.64 2.96
C ALA A 91 23.57 4.82 3.23
N ALA A 92 22.70 4.32 2.35
CA ALA A 92 21.26 4.38 2.55
C ALA A 92 20.86 3.68 3.85
N LYS A 93 20.10 4.38 4.68
CA LYS A 93 19.60 3.85 5.95
C LYS A 93 18.17 3.41 5.79
N ARG A 94 17.80 2.30 6.43
CA ARG A 94 16.39 1.92 6.53
C ARG A 94 15.68 2.93 7.41
N ILE A 95 14.45 3.26 7.03
CA ILE A 95 13.51 4.05 7.83
C ILE A 95 12.64 3.06 8.60
N ASP A 96 12.67 3.09 9.93
CA ASP A 96 11.89 2.14 10.73
C ASP A 96 10.40 2.51 10.77
N GLU A 97 10.10 3.81 10.82
CA GLU A 97 8.74 4.35 10.79
C GLU A 97 8.68 5.59 9.88
N ILE A 98 7.62 5.71 9.08
CA ILE A 98 7.41 6.82 8.16
C ILE A 98 5.93 7.20 8.12
N ALA A 99 5.63 8.50 8.01
CA ALA A 99 4.27 8.95 7.81
C ALA A 99 3.81 8.63 6.38
N PHE A 100 2.53 8.35 6.20
CA PHE A 100 1.98 8.04 4.89
C PHE A 100 2.23 9.15 3.86
N ALA A 101 2.09 10.42 4.27
CA ALA A 101 2.37 11.56 3.40
C ALA A 101 3.82 11.55 2.88
N GLU A 102 4.78 11.21 3.73
CA GLU A 102 6.20 11.14 3.36
C GLU A 102 6.48 9.94 2.44
N ALA A 103 5.90 8.78 2.76
CA ALA A 103 5.99 7.59 1.91
C ALA A 103 5.38 7.83 0.52
N ALA A 104 4.26 8.58 0.45
CA ALA A 104 3.61 8.94 -0.80
C ALA A 104 4.46 9.87 -1.67
N GLU A 105 5.11 10.87 -1.06
CA GLU A 105 6.07 11.74 -1.74
C GLU A 105 7.25 10.91 -2.29
N MET A 106 7.84 10.04 -1.47
CA MET A 106 8.95 9.16 -1.90
C MET A 106 8.59 8.27 -3.10
N ALA A 107 7.39 7.68 -3.09
CA ALA A 107 6.91 6.86 -4.21
C ALA A 107 6.69 7.69 -5.48
N THR A 108 6.24 8.94 -5.34
CA THR A 108 6.06 9.88 -6.46
C THR A 108 7.40 10.20 -7.13
N PHE A 109 8.49 10.26 -6.36
CA PHE A 109 9.85 10.48 -6.87
C PHE A 109 10.59 9.20 -7.30
N GLY A 110 9.90 8.06 -7.39
CA GLY A 110 10.44 6.84 -8.00
C GLY A 110 10.92 5.78 -7.02
N ALA A 111 10.63 5.89 -5.72
CA ALA A 111 10.78 4.77 -4.79
C ALA A 111 9.73 3.70 -5.13
N LYS A 112 10.11 2.70 -5.95
CA LYS A 112 9.21 1.71 -6.54
C LYS A 112 8.60 0.68 -5.57
N VAL A 113 8.69 0.90 -4.25
CA VAL A 113 8.32 -0.12 -3.26
C VAL A 113 6.80 -0.28 -3.15
N LEU A 114 6.05 0.82 -3.20
CA LEU A 114 4.59 0.82 -3.01
C LEU A 114 3.93 1.93 -3.84
N HIS A 115 2.76 1.65 -4.40
CA HIS A 115 1.97 2.67 -5.08
C HIS A 115 1.07 3.39 -4.06
N PRO A 116 1.17 4.71 -3.83
CA PRO A 116 0.51 5.38 -2.70
C PRO A 116 -1.01 5.18 -2.63
N ALA A 117 -1.65 5.13 -3.80
CA ALA A 117 -3.10 4.90 -3.89
C ALA A 117 -3.56 3.56 -3.30
N THR A 118 -2.69 2.54 -3.22
CA THR A 118 -3.05 1.21 -2.71
C THR A 118 -3.20 1.20 -1.19
N LEU A 119 -2.56 2.14 -0.48
CA LEU A 119 -2.61 2.21 0.98
C LEU A 119 -3.70 3.13 1.52
N LEU A 120 -4.37 3.91 0.64
CA LEU A 120 -5.40 4.86 1.05
C LEU A 120 -6.49 4.27 1.98
N PRO A 121 -7.00 3.04 1.77
CA PRO A 121 -7.95 2.42 2.69
C PRO A 121 -7.38 2.23 4.10
N ALA A 122 -6.13 1.75 4.22
CA ALA A 122 -5.49 1.56 5.51
C ALA A 122 -5.29 2.91 6.23
N VAL A 123 -4.84 3.93 5.50
CA VAL A 123 -4.55 5.27 6.05
C VAL A 123 -5.80 5.94 6.60
N ARG A 124 -6.91 5.95 5.84
CA ARG A 124 -8.16 6.60 6.29
C ARG A 124 -8.84 5.85 7.45
N SER A 125 -8.49 4.59 7.68
CA SER A 125 -8.93 3.78 8.81
C SER A 125 -7.90 3.70 9.94
N ASP A 126 -6.82 4.47 9.87
CA ASP A 126 -5.73 4.49 10.85
C ASP A 126 -5.07 3.11 11.09
N ILE A 127 -5.04 2.27 10.04
CA ILE A 127 -4.43 0.95 10.07
C ILE A 127 -2.97 1.07 9.64
N PRO A 128 -2.00 0.74 10.51
CA PRO A 128 -0.59 0.77 10.15
C PRO A 128 -0.25 -0.29 9.10
N VAL A 129 0.67 0.05 8.19
CA VAL A 129 1.13 -0.85 7.13
C VAL A 129 2.60 -1.17 7.31
N PHE A 130 2.92 -2.43 7.58
CA PHE A 130 4.30 -2.91 7.61
C PHE A 130 4.77 -3.29 6.20
N VAL A 131 6.01 -2.94 5.88
CA VAL A 131 6.66 -3.25 4.60
C VAL A 131 7.96 -3.98 4.90
N GLY A 132 8.06 -5.24 4.48
CA GLY A 132 9.21 -6.09 4.77
C GLY A 132 9.62 -6.99 3.61
N SER A 133 10.78 -7.63 3.72
CA SER A 133 11.26 -8.57 2.70
C SER A 133 10.81 -9.99 3.00
N SER A 134 10.12 -10.61 2.04
CA SER A 134 9.81 -12.04 2.06
C SER A 134 11.06 -12.93 2.00
N LYS A 135 12.17 -12.41 1.46
CA LYS A 135 13.44 -13.13 1.33
C LYS A 135 14.30 -13.05 2.59
N ASP A 136 14.13 -12.01 3.40
CA ASP A 136 14.81 -11.84 4.67
C ASP A 136 13.88 -11.21 5.73
N PRO A 137 12.96 -11.99 6.32
CA PRO A 137 12.04 -11.47 7.34
C PRO A 137 12.75 -10.99 8.62
N ARG A 138 13.97 -11.49 8.88
CA ARG A 138 14.75 -11.12 10.07
C ARG A 138 15.45 -9.78 9.92
N ALA A 139 15.63 -9.29 8.69
CA ALA A 139 16.15 -7.94 8.47
C ALA A 139 15.27 -6.89 9.14
N GLY A 140 13.96 -7.14 9.29
CA GLY A 140 12.97 -6.19 9.74
C GLY A 140 12.29 -5.49 8.57
N GLY A 141 11.74 -4.29 8.81
CA GLY A 141 11.03 -3.54 7.78
C GLY A 141 10.70 -2.13 8.21
N THR A 142 9.76 -1.51 7.50
CA THR A 142 9.29 -0.15 7.76
C THR A 142 7.82 -0.17 8.11
N LEU A 143 7.41 0.57 9.13
CA LEU A 143 6.02 0.82 9.46
C LEU A 143 5.56 2.14 8.83
N VAL A 144 4.49 2.09 8.06
CA VAL A 144 3.84 3.28 7.49
C VAL A 144 2.61 3.60 8.33
N CYS A 145 2.65 4.76 8.98
CA CYS A 145 1.63 5.23 9.90
C CYS A 145 0.96 6.52 9.38
N ASN A 146 -0.21 6.88 9.90
CA ASN A 146 -0.87 8.13 9.52
C ASN A 146 -0.09 9.36 10.02
N LYS A 147 0.43 9.28 11.25
CA LYS A 147 1.29 10.29 11.87
C LYS A 147 2.48 9.62 12.55
N THR A 148 3.61 10.31 12.59
CA THR A 148 4.83 9.88 13.28
C THR A 148 5.25 10.97 14.26
N GLU A 149 5.69 10.58 15.46
CA GLU A 149 6.19 11.54 16.46
C GLU A 149 7.52 12.19 16.05
N ASN A 150 8.29 11.55 15.15
CA ASN A 150 9.61 12.01 14.74
C ASN A 150 9.81 11.84 13.22
N PRO A 151 9.25 12.74 12.39
CA PRO A 151 9.36 12.63 10.94
C PRO A 151 10.83 12.68 10.49
N PRO A 152 11.27 11.82 9.55
CA PRO A 152 12.64 11.81 9.06
C PRO A 152 13.08 13.19 8.53
N LEU A 153 14.35 13.53 8.75
CA LEU A 153 14.90 14.88 8.52
C LEU A 153 14.68 15.46 7.12
N PHE A 154 14.46 14.63 6.09
CA PHE A 154 14.15 15.09 4.73
C PHE A 154 12.77 15.76 4.62
N ALA A 155 11.81 15.43 5.49
CA ALA A 155 10.49 16.04 5.52
C ALA A 155 10.50 17.50 6.04
N ARG A 156 11.61 17.95 6.65
CA ARG A 156 11.79 19.36 7.05
C ARG A 156 12.25 20.26 5.89
N TRP A 157 12.74 19.68 4.80
CA TRP A 157 13.15 20.43 3.62
C TRP A 157 11.99 20.49 2.63
N ARG A 158 11.28 21.62 2.58
CA ARG A 158 10.42 21.95 1.45
C ARG A 158 11.30 22.07 0.20
N PHE A 159 11.43 21.00 -0.56
CA PHE A 159 12.08 21.07 -1.86
C PHE A 159 11.17 21.88 -2.81
N VAL A 160 11.62 23.08 -3.15
CA VAL A 160 11.14 23.79 -4.34
C VAL A 160 11.79 23.10 -5.54
N ALA A 161 11.07 22.16 -6.16
CA ALA A 161 11.53 21.52 -7.39
C ALA A 161 11.44 22.50 -8.55
N ILE A 162 12.57 23.13 -8.90
CA ILE A 162 12.73 23.83 -10.18
C ILE A 162 12.93 22.75 -11.25
N ARG A 163 11.91 22.54 -12.09
CA ARG A 163 11.98 21.67 -13.26
C ARG A 163 12.83 22.36 -14.32
N LEU A 164 14.13 22.07 -14.37
CA LEU A 164 14.93 22.38 -15.57
C LEU A 164 14.53 21.39 -16.67
N CYS A 165 13.64 21.86 -17.53
CA CYS A 165 13.28 21.20 -18.77
C CYS A 165 14.44 21.35 -19.75
N SER A 166 15.35 20.36 -19.82
CA SER A 166 16.23 20.23 -20.98
C SER A 166 15.41 19.58 -22.11
N LEU A 167 14.96 20.45 -23.01
CA LEU A 167 14.49 20.10 -24.34
C LEU A 167 15.51 19.15 -25.01
N CYS A 168 15.08 17.93 -25.31
CA CYS A 168 15.71 17.15 -26.38
C CYS A 168 15.53 17.95 -27.66
N THR A 169 16.65 18.42 -28.23
CA THR A 169 16.71 18.78 -29.65
C THR A 169 17.27 17.56 -30.40
N ALA A 170 16.61 17.29 -31.53
CA ALA A 170 16.82 16.30 -32.59
C ALA A 170 18.09 15.44 -32.58
#